data_AF-A0A813DEM1-F1
#
_entry.id   AF-A0A813DEM1-F1
#
_cell.length_a   1.000
_cell.length_b   1.000
_cell.length_c   1.000
_cell.angle_alpha   90.00
_cell.angle_beta   90.00
_cell.angle_gamma   90.00
#
_symmetry.space_group_name_H-M   'P 1'
#
loop_
_entity.id
_entity.type
_entity.pdbx_description
1 polymer ?
#
loop_
_entity_poly.entity_id
_entity_poly.type
_entity_poly.pdbx_seq_one_letter_code
_entity_poly.pdbx_strand_id
1 'polypeptide(L)'
;MADPVAREQVPWMAICGNIVGIIGLILIVGGALAAEADEYDASVVESRNAEDAWARNGKIMAGPLGAILYCGHLFQALFRSKASAYLRSIMSESDFIAHIEKIQAAEPTINFSIQNYHYVDKKGKKSTWSRYERVNTHGAYIEYAIRGWIDETLSPAQMFAMFHLMHDGVSDIELGQAGNSGKKPSDALFLLCVMPLQLCAATPEVQARLEFRRSTFFEQNTRDIHQDKLTGQSLIFMENGVVNKDVMVILRGGQDASRERPLWMNWYFFALCTVCLVSVPYRLYLFSRCQKTEWTVLKHFSHLPCSKWGREAPQQSRVRGTDSASRAFRAVPREAANYNNNNNNNGAWPAAAALIGASMGYGEPGELNLLAEAPKYWKNRDLNIPFDEKVRVSSSELEKFQALLDLTFVTKATRDRKGGKMPARLVVQQVVRIEDVNLWQRFLAKRSEFARGPRPVQLHQLPGSGRLKTAPMEPQANLPSCLQDVCPELNEAYLFHGSSPGGALGIGESGFDMSMAGSHVGSMFGAGAYFAEASSKSDEYASEDPSGVFSGKYALLLCRVLVGNAFYITESNIPQIDEALATRQYDAVLGDREAKIGTFREIVALDQAQIYPEYVVIYNRSY
;
A
#
# COMPACT_ATOMS: atom_id res chain seq x y z
N MET A 1 21.82 -3.46 -13.52
CA MET A 1 21.77 -4.75 -12.80
C MET A 1 21.42 -4.45 -11.35
N ALA A 2 20.14 -4.50 -11.01
CA ALA A 2 19.67 -4.41 -9.62
C ALA A 2 19.34 -5.83 -9.16
N ASP A 3 19.83 -6.21 -7.99
CA ASP A 3 19.76 -7.55 -7.39
C ASP A 3 18.30 -8.02 -7.24
N PRO A 4 17.90 -9.23 -7.67
CA PRO A 4 16.52 -9.68 -7.60
C PRO A 4 16.19 -10.13 -6.18
N VAL A 5 15.37 -9.34 -5.47
CA VAL A 5 14.83 -9.58 -4.12
C VAL A 5 15.91 -9.70 -3.04
N ALA A 6 16.22 -8.58 -2.41
CA ALA A 6 17.09 -8.54 -1.23
C ALA A 6 16.57 -9.49 -0.15
N ARG A 7 17.28 -10.59 0.11
CA ARG A 7 16.99 -11.50 1.23
C ARG A 7 17.70 -11.03 2.48
N GLU A 8 17.04 -11.15 3.64
CA GLU A 8 17.72 -10.86 4.91
C GLU A 8 18.83 -11.90 5.14
N GLN A 9 20.05 -11.43 5.34
CA GLN A 9 21.20 -12.30 5.56
C GLN A 9 21.47 -12.47 7.06
N VAL A 10 22.04 -13.61 7.43
CA VAL A 10 22.50 -13.81 8.80
C VAL A 10 23.77 -12.96 9.00
N PRO A 11 23.78 -12.01 9.95
CA PRO A 11 24.92 -11.14 10.14
C PRO A 11 26.11 -11.94 10.69
N TRP A 12 27.34 -11.56 10.29
CA TRP A 12 28.57 -12.17 10.79
C TRP A 12 28.64 -12.20 12.33
N MET A 13 28.14 -11.15 12.97
CA MET A 13 28.00 -11.07 14.44
C MET A 13 27.19 -12.21 15.05
N ALA A 14 26.20 -12.76 14.34
CA ALA A 14 25.43 -13.92 14.83
C ALA A 14 26.24 -15.21 14.73
N ILE A 15 27.08 -15.36 13.71
CA ILE A 15 27.99 -16.50 13.56
C ILE A 15 29.07 -16.45 14.64
N CYS A 16 29.73 -15.30 14.82
CA CYS A 16 30.70 -15.08 15.89
C CYS A 16 30.06 -15.31 17.27
N GLY A 17 28.85 -14.80 17.50
CA GLY A 17 28.11 -15.03 18.72
C GLY A 17 27.86 -16.52 18.98
N ASN A 18 27.51 -17.31 17.96
CA ASN A 18 27.29 -18.75 18.10
C ASN A 18 28.60 -19.50 18.41
N ILE A 19 29.72 -19.12 17.78
CA ILE A 19 31.05 -19.66 18.08
C ILE A 19 31.45 -19.35 19.53
N VAL A 20 31.22 -18.12 19.98
CA VAL A 20 31.44 -17.72 21.38
C VAL A 20 30.59 -18.56 22.34
N GLY A 21 29.33 -18.86 21.97
CA GLY A 21 28.47 -19.77 22.72
C GLY A 21 29.02 -21.20 22.79
N ILE A 22 29.51 -21.75 21.68
CA ILE A 22 30.14 -23.08 21.61
C ILE A 22 31.39 -23.13 22.49
N ILE A 23 32.28 -22.14 22.39
CA ILE A 23 33.48 -22.04 23.22
C ILE A 23 33.09 -21.93 24.70
N GLY A 24 32.09 -21.11 25.01
CA GLY A 24 31.55 -20.98 26.36
C GLY A 24 31.07 -22.31 26.93
N LEU A 25 30.30 -23.08 26.16
CA LEU A 25 29.82 -24.40 26.56
C LEU A 25 30.96 -25.41 26.78
N ILE A 26 31.97 -25.43 25.89
CA ILE A 26 33.15 -26.28 26.04
C ILE A 26 33.91 -25.95 27.32
N LEU A 27 34.07 -24.66 27.65
CA LEU A 27 34.74 -24.22 28.88
C LEU A 27 33.94 -24.55 30.14
N ILE A 28 32.60 -24.50 30.08
CA ILE A 28 31.74 -24.93 31.20
C ILE A 28 31.91 -26.43 31.45
N VAL A 29 31.77 -27.26 30.41
CA VAL A 29 31.88 -28.72 30.51
C VAL A 29 33.30 -29.12 30.92
N GLY A 30 34.32 -28.56 30.27
CA GLY A 30 35.72 -28.82 30.59
C GLY A 30 36.11 -28.36 31.99
N GLY A 31 35.58 -27.23 32.46
CA GLY A 31 35.78 -26.74 33.83
C GLY A 31 35.10 -27.64 34.86
N ALA A 32 33.90 -28.14 34.58
CA ALA A 32 33.19 -29.07 35.47
C ALA A 32 33.92 -30.42 35.56
N LEU A 33 34.32 -31.00 34.42
CA LEU A 33 35.09 -32.24 34.38
C LEU A 33 36.47 -32.09 35.04
N ALA A 34 37.12 -30.93 34.90
CA ALA A 34 38.39 -30.66 35.55
C ALA A 34 38.23 -30.50 37.08
N ALA A 35 37.13 -29.91 37.55
CA ALA A 35 36.82 -29.81 38.97
C ALA A 35 36.55 -31.19 39.59
N GLU A 36 35.80 -32.05 38.89
CA GLU A 36 35.53 -33.43 39.30
C GLU A 36 36.81 -34.30 39.29
N ALA A 37 37.67 -34.13 38.29
CA ALA A 37 38.97 -34.79 38.22
C ALA A 37 39.94 -34.33 39.33
N ASP A 38 39.99 -33.02 39.63
CA ASP A 38 40.81 -32.49 40.72
C ASP A 38 40.25 -32.91 42.10
N GLU A 39 38.94 -33.13 42.25
CA GLU A 39 38.32 -33.71 43.47
C GLU A 39 38.69 -35.19 43.67
N TYR A 40 38.79 -35.95 42.57
CA TYR A 40 39.30 -37.32 42.58
C TYR A 40 40.81 -37.38 42.92
N ASP A 41 41.64 -36.53 42.31
CA ASP A 41 43.10 -36.51 42.54
C ASP A 41 43.49 -35.95 43.92
N ALA A 42 42.71 -35.01 44.47
CA ALA A 42 42.88 -34.49 45.83
C ALA A 42 42.66 -35.56 46.92
N SER A 43 41.99 -36.67 46.59
CA SER A 43 41.87 -37.84 47.48
C SER A 43 43.08 -38.79 47.45
N VAL A 44 44.05 -38.58 46.53
CA VAL A 44 45.13 -39.55 46.25
C VAL A 44 46.55 -39.00 46.47
N VAL A 45 46.83 -37.68 46.41
CA VAL A 45 48.22 -37.18 46.49
C VAL A 45 48.40 -35.89 47.31
N GLU A 46 49.12 -35.99 48.44
CA GLU A 46 49.67 -34.87 49.21
C GLU A 46 51.07 -34.47 48.68
N SER A 47 51.15 -33.27 48.08
CA SER A 47 52.32 -32.36 47.97
C SER A 47 52.48 -31.83 46.54
N ARG A 48 52.12 -30.56 46.26
CA ARG A 48 52.38 -29.92 44.95
C ARG A 48 52.58 -28.39 45.01
N ASN A 49 53.49 -27.92 44.15
CA ASN A 49 54.23 -26.64 44.15
C ASN A 49 53.43 -25.43 43.59
N ALA A 50 54.02 -24.23 43.65
CA ALA A 50 53.43 -22.96 43.22
C ALA A 50 53.15 -22.84 41.71
N GLU A 51 53.87 -23.55 40.84
CA GLU A 51 53.56 -23.60 39.39
C GLU A 51 52.21 -24.30 39.12
N ASP A 52 51.84 -25.28 39.96
CA ASP A 52 50.53 -25.94 39.89
C ASP A 52 49.38 -25.03 40.35
N ALA A 53 49.67 -23.95 41.08
CA ALA A 53 48.64 -23.01 41.55
C ALA A 53 48.09 -22.13 40.41
N TRP A 54 48.94 -21.73 39.45
CA TRP A 54 48.49 -20.94 38.29
C TRP A 54 47.67 -21.79 37.33
N ALA A 55 48.08 -23.05 37.11
CA ALA A 55 47.31 -24.02 36.35
C ALA A 55 45.95 -24.35 37.01
N ARG A 56 45.92 -24.54 38.34
CA ARG A 56 44.67 -24.74 39.10
C ARG A 56 43.75 -23.52 39.05
N ASN A 57 44.28 -22.31 39.24
CA ASN A 57 43.49 -21.09 39.13
C ASN A 57 42.93 -20.89 37.71
N GLY A 58 43.68 -21.25 36.67
CA GLY A 58 43.20 -21.27 35.28
C GLY A 58 42.05 -22.26 35.06
N LYS A 59 42.14 -23.47 35.64
CA LYS A 59 41.06 -24.47 35.60
C LYS A 59 39.79 -24.01 36.33
N ILE A 60 39.93 -23.42 37.53
CA ILE A 60 38.81 -22.91 38.34
C ILE A 60 38.09 -21.76 37.64
N MET A 61 38.81 -20.91 36.92
CA MET A 61 38.25 -19.74 36.23
C MET A 61 37.64 -20.09 34.86
N ALA A 62 37.92 -21.27 34.30
CA ALA A 62 37.40 -21.70 33.00
C ALA A 62 35.87 -21.84 32.99
N GLY A 63 35.28 -22.46 34.02
CA GLY A 63 33.82 -22.62 34.14
C GLY A 63 33.06 -21.28 34.21
N PRO A 64 33.41 -20.37 35.14
CA PRO A 64 32.80 -19.04 35.23
C PRO A 64 32.97 -18.19 33.97
N LEU A 65 34.16 -18.22 33.35
CA LEU A 65 34.39 -17.52 32.08
C LEU A 65 33.52 -18.10 30.96
N GLY A 66 33.42 -19.43 30.88
CA GLY A 66 32.54 -20.12 29.94
C GLY A 66 31.07 -19.73 30.11
N ALA A 67 30.59 -19.64 31.36
CA ALA A 67 29.24 -19.17 31.69
C ALA A 67 28.97 -17.73 31.23
N ILE A 68 29.93 -16.82 31.41
CA ILE A 68 29.82 -15.43 30.93
C ILE A 68 29.70 -15.39 29.41
N LEU A 69 30.54 -16.15 28.69
CA LEU A 69 30.51 -16.23 27.23
C LEU A 69 29.20 -16.80 26.71
N TYR A 70 28.71 -17.89 27.32
CA TYR A 70 27.45 -18.52 26.95
C TYR A 70 26.23 -17.63 27.25
N CYS A 71 26.18 -16.98 28.42
CA CYS A 71 25.14 -16.01 28.74
C CYS A 71 25.17 -14.79 27.79
N GLY A 72 26.37 -14.32 27.42
CA GLY A 72 26.55 -13.27 26.41
C GLY A 72 25.98 -13.68 25.05
N HIS A 73 26.21 -14.92 24.62
CA HIS A 73 25.61 -15.49 23.42
C HIS A 73 24.07 -15.49 23.50
N LEU A 74 23.49 -16.04 24.58
CA LEU A 74 22.04 -16.08 24.77
C LEU A 74 21.45 -14.66 24.75
N PHE A 75 22.07 -13.71 25.46
CA PHE A 75 21.58 -12.34 25.51
C PHE A 75 21.59 -11.67 24.13
N GLN A 76 22.71 -11.81 23.40
CA GLN A 76 22.84 -11.27 22.05
C GLN A 76 21.81 -11.87 21.11
N ALA A 77 21.64 -13.19 21.13
CA ALA A 77 20.76 -13.89 20.21
C ALA A 77 19.27 -13.65 20.52
N LEU A 78 18.87 -13.71 21.79
CA LEU A 78 17.46 -13.64 22.20
C LEU A 78 16.94 -12.21 22.33
N PHE A 79 17.78 -11.21 22.64
CA PHE A 79 17.27 -9.85 22.89
C PHE A 79 17.70 -8.83 21.85
N ARG A 80 18.88 -9.00 21.25
CA ARG A 80 19.47 -8.00 20.33
C ARG A 80 19.41 -8.38 18.85
N SER A 81 19.01 -9.60 18.54
CA SER A 81 19.02 -10.05 17.15
C SER A 81 17.72 -9.69 16.40
N LYS A 82 17.86 -9.41 15.10
CA LYS A 82 16.72 -9.12 14.21
C LYS A 82 15.71 -10.26 14.14
N ALA A 83 16.16 -11.51 14.09
CA ALA A 83 15.25 -12.66 14.12
C ALA A 83 14.36 -12.64 15.37
N SER A 84 14.92 -12.33 16.54
CA SER A 84 14.12 -12.19 17.76
C SER A 84 13.19 -10.97 17.71
N ALA A 85 13.61 -9.86 17.11
CA ALA A 85 12.76 -8.68 16.93
C ALA A 85 11.54 -9.01 16.05
N TYR A 86 11.76 -9.62 14.88
CA TYR A 86 10.70 -10.08 13.98
C TYR A 86 9.74 -11.07 14.65
N LEU A 87 10.27 -12.09 15.34
CA LEU A 87 9.44 -13.10 16.02
C LEU A 87 8.62 -12.53 17.18
N ARG A 88 9.07 -11.44 17.81
CA ARG A 88 8.31 -10.72 18.84
C ARG A 88 7.28 -9.76 18.26
N SER A 89 7.42 -9.36 17.00
CA SER A 89 6.54 -8.42 16.32
C SER A 89 5.87 -9.03 15.08
N ILE A 90 5.30 -10.22 15.25
CA ILE A 90 4.50 -10.89 14.21
C ILE A 90 3.09 -10.28 14.22
N MET A 91 2.64 -9.80 13.06
CA MET A 91 1.32 -9.23 12.84
C MET A 91 0.55 -10.06 11.82
N SER A 92 -0.75 -10.20 12.05
CA SER A 92 -1.69 -10.61 10.99
C SER A 92 -1.86 -9.48 9.98
N GLU A 93 -2.46 -9.76 8.83
CA GLU A 93 -2.78 -8.75 7.82
C GLU A 93 -3.62 -7.59 8.41
N SER A 94 -4.70 -7.91 9.13
CA SER A 94 -5.55 -6.90 9.79
C SER A 94 -4.83 -6.11 10.88
N ASP A 95 -3.97 -6.77 11.69
CA ASP A 95 -3.18 -6.08 12.71
C ASP A 95 -2.15 -5.13 12.07
N PHE A 96 -1.59 -5.53 10.93
CA PHE A 96 -0.64 -4.72 10.18
C PHE A 96 -1.32 -3.51 9.54
N ILE A 97 -2.52 -3.68 8.96
CA ILE A 97 -3.35 -2.58 8.45
C ILE A 97 -3.62 -1.54 9.54
N ALA A 98 -4.14 -1.98 10.69
CA ALA A 98 -4.39 -1.10 11.82
C ALA A 98 -3.10 -0.43 12.36
N HIS A 99 -1.96 -1.12 12.26
CA HIS A 99 -0.66 -0.56 12.63
C HIS A 99 -0.24 0.58 11.69
N ILE A 100 -0.42 0.41 10.38
CA ILE A 100 -0.12 1.45 9.38
C ILE A 100 -1.03 2.66 9.56
N GLU A 101 -2.33 2.47 9.77
CA GLU A 101 -3.27 3.57 10.04
C GLU A 101 -2.85 4.39 11.26
N LYS A 102 -2.45 3.72 12.36
CA LYS A 102 -1.90 4.38 13.55
C LYS A 102 -0.63 5.18 13.24
N ILE A 103 0.27 4.63 12.43
CA ILE A 103 1.49 5.32 12.00
C ILE A 103 1.14 6.57 11.18
N GLN A 104 0.20 6.46 10.24
CA GLN A 104 -0.24 7.56 9.39
C GLN A 104 -0.86 8.71 10.21
N ALA A 105 -1.67 8.37 11.22
CA ALA A 105 -2.28 9.33 12.13
C ALA A 105 -1.29 9.95 13.14
N ALA A 106 -0.17 9.28 13.45
CA ALA A 106 0.75 9.73 14.49
C ALA A 106 1.49 11.03 14.14
N GLU A 107 1.63 11.89 15.15
CA GLU A 107 2.29 13.19 15.02
C GLU A 107 3.83 13.04 15.00
N PRO A 108 4.52 13.65 14.02
CA PRO A 108 5.97 13.62 13.97
C PRO A 108 6.61 14.59 14.97
N THR A 109 7.71 14.18 15.58
CA THR A 109 8.52 14.98 16.51
C THR A 109 9.98 14.97 16.09
N ILE A 110 10.62 16.14 16.21
CA ILE A 110 12.05 16.31 15.96
C ILE A 110 12.65 16.98 17.19
N ASN A 111 13.70 16.40 17.76
CA ASN A 111 14.39 16.96 18.90
C ASN A 111 15.90 17.04 18.68
N PHE A 112 16.52 17.96 19.41
CA PHE A 112 17.96 18.13 19.45
C PHE A 112 18.42 18.00 20.89
N SER A 113 19.47 17.23 21.11
CA SER A 113 20.12 17.13 22.42
C SER A 113 21.62 17.22 22.28
N ILE A 114 22.25 17.85 23.26
CA ILE A 114 23.71 17.92 23.37
C ILE A 114 24.14 17.53 24.78
N GLN A 115 25.15 16.68 24.88
CA GLN A 115 25.83 16.35 26.14
C GLN A 115 27.30 16.73 26.04
N ASN A 116 27.72 17.72 26.81
CA ASN A 116 29.09 18.15 26.95
C ASN A 116 29.78 17.32 28.04
N TYR A 117 31.07 17.02 27.84
CA TYR A 117 31.89 16.27 28.79
C TYR A 117 33.39 16.56 28.60
N HIS A 118 34.18 16.22 29.61
CA HIS A 118 35.64 16.12 29.50
C HIS A 118 36.15 14.87 30.20
N TYR A 119 37.42 14.57 29.98
CA TYR A 119 38.11 13.49 30.68
C TYR A 119 38.96 14.07 31.79
N VAL A 120 38.79 13.56 33.00
CA VAL A 120 39.67 13.84 34.12
C VAL A 120 40.52 12.62 34.42
N ASP A 121 41.80 12.89 34.70
CA ASP A 121 42.72 11.88 35.21
C ASP A 121 42.48 11.73 36.71
N LYS A 122 41.87 10.61 37.12
CA LYS A 122 41.82 10.23 38.53
C LYS A 122 43.01 9.34 38.86
N LYS A 123 43.97 9.90 39.59
CA LYS A 123 45.02 9.12 40.26
C LYS A 123 44.41 8.37 41.45
N GLY A 124 44.55 7.05 41.47
CA GLY A 124 44.18 6.25 42.64
C GLY A 124 45.09 6.59 43.82
N LYS A 125 44.53 6.74 45.03
CA LYS A 125 45.26 7.16 46.24
C LYS A 125 46.52 6.32 46.59
N LYS A 126 46.73 5.16 45.95
CA LYS A 126 47.89 4.26 46.12
C LYS A 126 48.35 3.54 44.83
N SER A 127 47.97 4.01 43.63
CA SER A 127 48.26 3.33 42.36
C SER A 127 49.06 4.20 41.39
N THR A 128 50.04 3.61 40.70
CA THR A 128 50.85 4.21 39.62
C THR A 128 50.11 4.36 38.28
N TRP A 129 48.87 3.89 38.18
CA TRP A 129 48.05 3.96 36.98
C TRP A 129 47.02 5.09 37.06
N SER A 130 46.98 5.94 36.04
CA SER A 130 45.94 6.93 35.77
C SER A 130 44.76 6.30 35.02
N ARG A 131 43.53 6.64 35.40
CA ARG A 131 42.32 6.26 34.66
C ARG A 131 41.64 7.52 34.14
N TYR A 132 41.48 7.60 32.83
CA TYR A 132 40.68 8.63 32.17
C TYR A 132 39.20 8.33 32.42
N GLU A 133 38.53 9.17 33.21
CA GLU A 133 37.10 9.05 33.48
C GLU A 133 36.35 10.16 32.76
N ARG A 134 35.33 9.79 31.97
CA ARG A 134 34.42 10.74 31.33
C ARG A 134 33.52 11.37 32.39
N VAL A 135 33.55 12.70 32.50
CA VAL A 135 32.68 13.48 33.37
C VAL A 135 31.79 14.38 32.52
N ASN A 136 30.48 14.15 32.62
CA ASN A 136 29.46 14.93 31.93
C ASN A 136 29.26 16.28 32.64
N THR A 137 29.31 17.39 31.90
CA THR A 137 29.29 18.75 32.47
C THR A 137 27.98 19.50 32.22
N HIS A 138 27.49 19.51 30.97
CA HIS A 138 26.27 20.23 30.59
C HIS A 138 25.45 19.45 29.57
N GLY A 139 24.17 19.25 29.86
CA GLY A 139 23.19 18.64 28.96
C GLY A 139 22.11 19.65 28.59
N ALA A 140 21.68 19.67 27.33
CA ALA A 140 20.53 20.45 26.90
C ALA A 140 19.67 19.66 25.91
N TYR A 141 18.36 19.95 25.90
CA TYR A 141 17.35 19.34 25.05
C TYR A 141 16.37 20.41 24.55
N ILE A 142 15.98 20.33 23.27
CA ILE A 142 14.90 21.14 22.71
C ILE A 142 14.13 20.35 21.66
N GLU A 143 12.83 20.61 21.57
CA GLU A 143 11.97 20.09 20.51
C GLU A 143 11.73 21.16 19.43
N TYR A 144 11.81 20.75 18.17
CA TYR A 144 11.49 21.61 17.03
C TYR A 144 9.98 21.67 16.83
N ALA A 145 9.42 22.88 16.85
CA ALA A 145 7.99 23.09 16.73
C ALA A 145 7.47 22.74 15.32
N ILE A 146 6.77 21.61 15.21
CA ILE A 146 6.01 21.20 14.04
C ILE A 146 4.55 21.63 14.24
N ARG A 147 3.97 22.36 13.28
CA ARG A 147 2.57 22.82 13.34
C ARG A 147 1.65 22.14 12.32
N GLY A 148 2.24 21.51 11.30
CA GLY A 148 1.51 20.79 10.28
C GLY A 148 2.42 19.78 9.61
N TRP A 149 1.83 18.68 9.15
CA TRP A 149 2.53 17.64 8.41
C TRP A 149 1.60 17.00 7.38
N ILE A 150 2.20 16.40 6.36
CA ILE A 150 1.56 15.56 5.37
C ILE A 150 2.22 14.19 5.43
N ASP A 151 1.41 13.15 5.56
CA ASP A 151 1.87 11.78 5.48
C ASP A 151 1.85 11.28 4.03
N GLU A 152 2.95 10.67 3.60
CA GLU A 152 3.12 9.95 2.34
C GLU A 152 3.61 8.51 2.58
N THR A 153 3.35 7.98 3.78
CA THR A 153 3.49 6.55 4.08
C THR A 153 2.43 5.80 3.29
N LEU A 154 2.82 4.72 2.61
CA LEU A 154 1.89 3.93 1.81
C LEU A 154 0.71 3.43 2.67
N SER A 155 -0.50 3.50 2.13
CA SER A 155 -1.71 2.92 2.73
C SER A 155 -1.76 1.40 2.58
N PRO A 156 -2.64 0.70 3.32
CA PRO A 156 -3.01 -0.69 3.08
C PRO A 156 -3.37 -1.04 1.62
N ALA A 157 -4.07 -0.19 0.89
CA ALA A 157 -4.34 -0.49 -0.53
C ALA A 157 -3.07 -0.32 -1.39
N GLN A 158 -2.27 0.70 -1.11
CA GLN A 158 -0.97 0.92 -1.76
C GLN A 158 0.04 -0.19 -1.41
N MET A 159 -0.14 -0.85 -0.27
CA MET A 159 0.58 -2.05 0.19
C MET A 159 0.50 -3.17 -0.82
N PHE A 160 -0.73 -3.57 -1.16
CA PHE A 160 -0.98 -4.70 -2.04
C PHE A 160 -0.48 -4.36 -3.44
N ALA A 161 -0.71 -3.13 -3.89
CA ALA A 161 -0.13 -2.64 -5.14
C ALA A 161 1.41 -2.75 -5.12
N MET A 162 2.07 -2.36 -4.04
CA MET A 162 3.53 -2.50 -3.89
C MET A 162 3.98 -3.97 -3.83
N PHE A 163 3.27 -4.85 -3.13
CA PHE A 163 3.62 -6.28 -3.06
C PHE A 163 3.46 -6.97 -4.41
N HIS A 164 2.40 -6.66 -5.16
CA HIS A 164 2.25 -7.12 -6.55
C HIS A 164 3.34 -6.54 -7.47
N LEU A 165 3.80 -5.31 -7.24
CA LEU A 165 4.93 -4.72 -7.98
C LEU A 165 6.29 -5.35 -7.63
N MET A 166 6.47 -5.88 -6.41
CA MET A 166 7.74 -6.44 -5.93
C MET A 166 7.90 -7.94 -6.17
N HIS A 167 6.81 -8.71 -6.21
CA HIS A 167 6.90 -10.18 -6.25
C HIS A 167 7.00 -10.78 -7.65
N ASP A 168 6.39 -10.20 -8.67
CA ASP A 168 6.49 -10.77 -10.04
C ASP A 168 7.73 -10.28 -10.80
N GLY A 169 8.64 -9.56 -10.12
CA GLY A 169 9.98 -9.29 -10.60
C GLY A 169 10.97 -10.47 -10.46
N VAL A 170 10.56 -11.59 -9.83
CA VAL A 170 11.39 -12.80 -9.68
C VAL A 170 10.57 -14.08 -9.90
N SER A 171 10.03 -14.24 -11.11
CA SER A 171 9.84 -15.56 -11.72
C SER A 171 9.62 -15.40 -13.22
N ASP A 172 10.72 -15.21 -13.95
CA ASP A 172 10.86 -15.66 -15.34
C ASP A 172 12.35 -15.92 -15.61
N ILE A 173 12.87 -16.96 -14.96
CA ILE A 173 13.92 -17.79 -15.56
C ILE A 173 13.14 -18.80 -16.41
N GLU A 174 13.32 -18.68 -17.72
CA GLU A 174 13.16 -19.71 -18.74
C GLU A 174 12.01 -20.73 -18.55
N LEU A 175 10.91 -20.51 -19.26
CA LEU A 175 10.01 -21.60 -19.66
C LEU A 175 10.03 -21.76 -21.18
N GLY A 176 11.24 -21.99 -21.68
CA GLY A 176 11.45 -23.01 -22.71
C GLY A 176 12.00 -24.25 -22.02
N GLN A 177 11.31 -25.37 -22.16
CA GLN A 177 11.64 -26.73 -21.70
C GLN A 177 10.99 -27.21 -20.40
N ALA A 178 10.31 -28.34 -20.57
CA ALA A 178 9.62 -29.12 -19.57
C ALA A 178 10.58 -29.61 -18.47
N GLY A 179 10.20 -29.35 -17.22
CA GLY A 179 10.86 -29.88 -16.04
C GLY A 179 9.86 -30.00 -14.91
N ASN A 180 9.38 -31.22 -14.70
CA ASN A 180 8.46 -31.62 -13.64
C ASN A 180 9.04 -31.24 -12.26
N SER A 181 8.53 -30.18 -11.62
CA SER A 181 8.75 -29.97 -10.18
C SER A 181 7.46 -29.48 -9.51
N GLY A 182 6.76 -30.43 -8.89
CA GLY A 182 5.52 -30.20 -8.15
C GLY A 182 5.75 -29.43 -6.86
N LYS A 183 5.93 -28.11 -6.93
CA LYS A 183 5.72 -27.23 -5.78
C LYS A 183 4.31 -26.69 -5.82
N LYS A 184 3.44 -27.22 -4.95
CA LYS A 184 2.17 -26.59 -4.59
C LYS A 184 2.45 -25.14 -4.16
N PRO A 185 1.67 -24.15 -4.61
CA PRO A 185 1.78 -22.79 -4.08
C PRO A 185 1.51 -22.85 -2.57
N SER A 186 2.40 -22.30 -1.76
CA SER A 186 2.18 -22.23 -0.32
C SER A 186 1.11 -21.17 -0.05
N ASP A 187 0.04 -21.54 0.63
CA ASP A 187 -1.16 -20.71 0.92
C ASP A 187 -0.89 -19.43 1.75
N ALA A 188 0.36 -19.16 2.15
CA ALA A 188 0.76 -17.98 2.94
C ALA A 188 2.12 -17.41 2.51
N LEU A 189 2.19 -16.08 2.40
CA LEU A 189 3.38 -15.28 2.12
C LEU A 189 3.87 -14.63 3.42
N PHE A 190 5.17 -14.78 3.74
CA PHE A 190 5.76 -14.25 4.96
C PHE A 190 6.72 -13.09 4.65
N LEU A 191 6.43 -11.92 5.21
CA LEU A 191 7.17 -10.70 4.94
C LEU A 191 7.93 -10.21 6.16
N LEU A 192 9.18 -9.81 5.97
CA LEU A 192 10.00 -9.08 6.93
C LEU A 192 9.99 -7.61 6.51
N CYS A 193 9.11 -6.83 7.13
CA CYS A 193 8.94 -5.41 6.87
C CYS A 193 9.89 -4.61 7.77
N VAL A 194 10.82 -3.88 7.15
CA VAL A 194 11.63 -2.88 7.84
C VAL A 194 10.97 -1.53 7.65
N MET A 195 10.65 -0.81 8.73
CA MET A 195 9.94 0.47 8.69
C MET A 195 10.83 1.66 9.07
N PRO A 196 11.68 2.16 8.15
CA PRO A 196 12.49 3.34 8.41
C PRO A 196 11.61 4.59 8.48
N LEU A 197 11.77 5.39 9.53
CA LEU A 197 11.14 6.70 9.69
C LEU A 197 11.96 7.76 8.95
N GLN A 198 11.31 8.50 8.05
CA GLN A 198 11.87 9.65 7.34
C GLN A 198 10.98 10.87 7.53
N LEU A 199 11.48 11.86 8.26
CA LEU A 199 10.84 13.16 8.42
C LEU A 199 11.55 14.18 7.53
N CYS A 200 10.83 14.69 6.53
CA CYS A 200 11.36 15.63 5.54
C CYS A 200 10.74 17.02 5.71
N ALA A 201 11.55 18.07 5.57
CA ALA A 201 10.99 19.42 5.52
C ALA A 201 10.17 19.60 4.23
N ALA A 202 8.98 20.18 4.33
CA ALA A 202 8.09 20.34 3.19
C ALA A 202 8.66 21.25 2.08
N THR A 203 9.44 22.26 2.46
CA THR A 203 10.04 23.25 1.55
C THR A 203 11.49 23.57 1.96
N PRO A 204 12.32 24.12 1.04
CA PRO A 204 13.68 24.57 1.35
C PRO A 204 13.75 25.57 2.49
N GLU A 205 12.76 26.45 2.62
CA GLU A 205 12.72 27.47 3.66
C GLU A 205 12.51 26.83 5.05
N VAL A 206 11.67 25.79 5.11
CA VAL A 206 11.49 24.99 6.33
C VAL A 206 12.77 24.25 6.67
N GLN A 207 13.45 23.67 5.68
CA GLN A 207 14.72 22.98 5.86
C GLN A 207 15.81 23.93 6.39
N ALA A 208 15.98 25.09 5.77
CA ALA A 208 16.92 26.12 6.20
C ALA A 208 16.61 26.60 7.64
N ARG A 209 15.32 26.75 7.98
CA ARG A 209 14.89 27.09 9.33
C ARG A 209 15.19 26.01 10.36
N LEU A 210 14.99 24.73 10.01
CA LEU A 210 15.36 23.59 10.85
C LEU A 210 16.87 23.60 11.12
N GLU A 211 17.66 23.72 10.07
CA GLU A 211 19.12 23.75 10.15
C GLU A 211 19.62 24.93 10.99
N PHE A 212 19.04 26.12 10.78
CA PHE A 212 19.32 27.30 11.59
C PHE A 212 18.97 27.08 13.07
N ARG A 213 17.77 26.57 13.38
CA ARG A 213 17.38 26.25 14.76
C ARG A 213 18.33 25.24 15.40
N ARG A 214 18.73 24.22 14.65
CA ARG A 214 19.67 23.18 15.10
C ARG A 214 21.06 23.75 15.38
N SER A 215 21.61 24.55 14.46
CA SER A 215 22.94 25.14 14.61
C SER A 215 22.97 26.13 15.78
N THR A 216 21.99 27.04 15.86
CA THR A 216 21.88 27.99 16.97
C THR A 216 21.77 27.29 18.32
N PHE A 217 20.96 26.23 18.42
CA PHE A 217 20.84 25.45 19.66
C PHE A 217 22.18 24.83 20.07
N PHE A 218 22.88 24.19 19.14
CA PHE A 218 24.16 23.56 19.44
C PHE A 218 25.25 24.59 19.77
N GLU A 219 25.31 25.72 19.08
CA GLU A 219 26.25 26.80 19.36
C GLU A 219 26.05 27.37 20.77
N GLN A 220 24.80 27.68 21.14
CA GLN A 220 24.47 28.25 22.46
C GLN A 220 24.73 27.27 23.64
N ASN A 221 24.80 25.97 23.36
CA ASN A 221 24.93 24.93 24.39
C ASN A 221 26.27 24.17 24.33
N THR A 222 27.19 24.56 23.44
CA THR A 222 28.55 24.01 23.42
C THR A 222 29.37 24.69 24.52
N ARG A 223 29.82 23.93 25.52
CA ARG A 223 30.53 24.45 26.70
C ARG A 223 31.85 23.74 27.01
N ASP A 224 32.14 22.62 26.37
CA ASP A 224 33.30 21.78 26.65
C ASP A 224 33.93 21.25 25.36
N ILE A 225 35.12 20.64 25.48
CA ILE A 225 35.92 20.14 24.35
C ILE A 225 35.26 18.92 23.72
N HIS A 226 34.69 18.03 24.54
CA HIS A 226 33.98 16.85 24.04
C HIS A 226 32.47 17.02 24.16
N GLN A 227 31.78 16.59 23.10
CA GLN A 227 30.34 16.79 22.94
C GLN A 227 29.72 15.64 22.17
N ASP A 228 28.60 15.13 22.69
CA ASP A 228 27.71 14.23 21.96
C ASP A 228 26.50 15.04 21.50
N LYS A 229 26.38 15.26 20.19
CA LYS A 229 25.25 15.96 19.57
C LYS A 229 24.35 14.94 18.90
N LEU A 230 23.07 14.94 19.24
CA LEU A 230 22.08 14.03 18.70
C LEU A 230 20.89 14.81 18.15
N THR A 231 20.40 14.37 16.99
CA THR A 231 19.11 14.77 16.44
C THR A 231 18.20 13.55 16.49
N GLY A 232 17.14 13.60 17.28
CA GLY A 232 16.14 12.55 17.36
C GLY A 232 14.95 12.84 16.44
N GLN A 233 14.41 11.77 15.85
CA GLN A 233 13.16 11.77 15.10
C GLN A 233 12.27 10.65 15.65
N SER A 234 11.02 10.95 15.95
CA SER A 234 10.06 10.01 16.53
C SER A 234 8.62 10.33 16.12
N LEU A 235 7.71 9.39 16.41
CA LEU A 235 6.27 9.58 16.30
C LEU A 235 5.65 9.46 17.69
N ILE A 236 4.68 10.31 18.01
CA ILE A 236 3.97 10.25 19.30
C ILE A 236 2.94 9.10 19.24
N PHE A 237 3.12 8.08 20.08
CA PHE A 237 2.14 7.00 20.30
C PHE A 237 1.60 7.07 21.72
N MET A 238 0.29 6.82 21.88
CA MET A 238 -0.41 6.83 23.17
C MET A 238 0.08 5.76 24.16
N GLU A 239 0.89 4.77 23.75
CA GLU A 239 1.23 3.64 24.62
C GLU A 239 2.71 3.35 24.87
N ASN A 240 3.69 3.72 24.03
CA ASN A 240 5.14 3.52 24.30
C ASN A 240 6.13 4.23 23.31
N GLY A 241 5.68 5.16 22.46
CA GLY A 241 6.53 6.11 21.73
C GLY A 241 7.51 5.60 20.65
N VAL A 242 7.60 4.30 20.36
CA VAL A 242 8.56 3.77 19.37
C VAL A 242 7.85 2.89 18.33
N VAL A 243 7.96 3.27 17.05
CA VAL A 243 7.59 2.41 15.91
C VAL A 243 8.45 1.15 15.96
N ASN A 244 7.83 -0.03 15.95
CA ASN A 244 8.60 -1.26 15.75
C ASN A 244 9.22 -1.23 14.36
N LYS A 245 10.54 -1.06 14.28
CA LYS A 245 11.25 -0.94 13.00
C LYS A 245 11.34 -2.25 12.23
N ASP A 246 11.18 -3.38 12.92
CA ASP A 246 11.30 -4.73 12.39
C ASP A 246 9.99 -5.49 12.66
N VAL A 247 9.10 -5.57 11.67
CA VAL A 247 7.80 -6.24 11.77
C VAL A 247 7.76 -7.43 10.83
N MET A 248 7.17 -8.53 11.28
CA MET A 248 6.91 -9.69 10.43
C MET A 248 5.41 -9.76 10.13
N VAL A 249 5.06 -9.81 8.84
CA VAL A 249 3.66 -9.85 8.39
C VAL A 249 3.36 -11.20 7.74
N ILE A 250 2.21 -11.75 8.06
CA ILE A 250 1.68 -12.97 7.44
C ILE A 250 0.55 -12.56 6.51
N LEU A 251 0.75 -12.72 5.19
CA LEU A 251 -0.29 -12.54 4.19
C LEU A 251 -0.83 -13.92 3.80
N ARG A 252 -2.15 -14.11 3.83
CA ARG A 252 -2.79 -15.36 3.43
C ARG A 252 -3.79 -15.08 2.31
N GLY A 253 -3.91 -15.99 1.36
CA GLY A 253 -4.98 -15.88 0.36
C GLY A 253 -6.33 -16.23 0.98
N GLY A 254 -7.15 -15.22 1.34
CA GLY A 254 -8.51 -15.40 1.84
C GLY A 254 -8.78 -14.80 3.24
N GLN A 255 -10.06 -14.76 3.64
CA GLN A 255 -10.60 -14.12 4.87
C GLN A 255 -10.19 -14.77 6.21
N ASP A 256 -9.12 -15.56 6.26
CA ASP A 256 -8.71 -16.16 7.52
C ASP A 256 -7.95 -15.17 8.41
N ALA A 257 -8.67 -14.56 9.36
CA ALA A 257 -8.11 -13.84 10.51
C ALA A 257 -7.34 -14.76 11.48
N SER A 258 -7.04 -16.01 11.10
CA SER A 258 -6.42 -16.99 11.98
C SER A 258 -4.98 -16.57 12.32
N ARG A 259 -4.68 -16.54 13.62
CA ARG A 259 -3.32 -16.35 14.14
C ARG A 259 -2.46 -17.60 14.04
N GLU A 260 -2.90 -18.62 13.30
CA GLU A 260 -2.19 -19.89 13.23
C GLU A 260 -0.82 -19.67 12.58
N ARG A 261 0.23 -20.11 13.26
CA ARG A 261 1.61 -19.92 12.83
C ARG A 261 2.25 -21.28 12.70
N PRO A 262 3.04 -21.52 11.65
CA PRO A 262 3.94 -22.66 11.65
C PRO A 262 4.77 -22.70 12.94
N LEU A 263 5.02 -23.90 13.48
CA LEU A 263 5.76 -24.07 14.74
C LEU A 263 7.12 -23.36 14.76
N TRP A 264 7.79 -23.29 13.60
CA TRP A 264 9.07 -22.61 13.47
C TRP A 264 8.99 -21.08 13.69
N MET A 265 7.82 -20.45 13.59
CA MET A 265 7.62 -19.03 13.89
C MET A 265 7.39 -18.74 15.38
N ASN A 266 7.37 -19.77 16.22
CA ASN A 266 7.22 -19.57 17.65
C ASN A 266 8.54 -19.08 18.27
N TRP A 267 8.50 -17.96 19.01
CA TRP A 267 9.67 -17.42 19.71
C TRP A 267 10.31 -18.45 20.66
N TYR A 268 9.51 -19.28 21.34
CA TYR A 268 10.02 -20.33 22.22
C TYR A 268 10.81 -21.41 21.46
N PHE A 269 10.42 -21.69 20.22
CA PHE A 269 11.16 -22.62 19.36
C PHE A 269 12.52 -22.03 18.98
N PHE A 270 12.57 -20.74 18.63
CA PHE A 270 13.83 -20.02 18.41
C PHE A 270 14.70 -19.98 19.68
N ALA A 271 14.10 -19.77 20.84
CA ALA A 271 14.80 -19.79 22.13
C ALA A 271 15.45 -21.15 22.40
N LEU A 272 14.70 -22.24 22.18
CA LEU A 272 15.21 -23.60 22.28
C LEU A 272 16.37 -23.84 21.30
N CYS A 273 16.22 -23.46 20.03
CA CYS A 273 17.30 -23.56 19.04
C CYS A 273 18.55 -22.78 19.47
N THR A 274 18.38 -21.65 20.16
CA THR A 274 19.50 -20.84 20.67
C THR A 274 20.20 -21.51 21.84
N VAL A 275 19.45 -22.07 22.79
CA VAL A 275 20.03 -22.87 23.89
C VAL A 275 20.77 -24.10 23.35
N CYS A 276 20.25 -24.72 22.29
CA CYS A 276 20.90 -25.86 21.63
C CYS A 276 22.02 -25.47 20.64
N LEU A 277 22.46 -24.20 20.59
CA LEU A 277 23.53 -23.69 19.71
C LEU A 277 23.26 -23.88 18.20
N VAL A 278 22.01 -24.13 17.81
CA VAL A 278 21.53 -24.25 16.42
C VAL A 278 20.77 -23.00 15.95
N SER A 279 21.03 -21.85 16.59
CA SER A 279 20.40 -20.57 16.25
C SER A 279 20.74 -20.08 14.83
N VAL A 280 21.95 -20.37 14.33
CA VAL A 280 22.38 -19.96 12.99
C VAL A 280 21.65 -20.74 11.89
N PRO A 281 21.61 -22.10 11.90
CA PRO A 281 20.76 -22.88 10.99
C PRO A 281 19.29 -22.46 11.04
N TYR A 282 18.75 -22.20 12.23
CA TYR A 282 17.37 -21.71 12.37
C TYR A 282 17.16 -20.37 11.65
N ARG A 283 18.07 -19.40 11.82
CA ARG A 283 17.97 -18.09 11.16
C ARG A 283 18.07 -18.20 9.64
N LEU A 284 18.96 -19.06 9.14
CA LEU A 284 19.06 -19.35 7.71
C LEU A 284 17.74 -19.90 7.17
N TYR A 285 17.13 -20.84 7.90
CA TYR A 285 15.83 -21.38 7.55
C TYR A 285 14.74 -20.30 7.58
N LEU A 286 14.62 -19.55 8.68
CA LEU A 286 13.68 -18.45 8.85
C LEU A 286 13.77 -17.45 7.68
N PHE A 287 14.96 -16.92 7.41
CA PHE A 287 15.13 -15.91 6.36
C PHE A 287 15.01 -16.49 4.94
N SER A 288 15.23 -17.79 4.74
CA SER A 288 14.95 -18.44 3.46
C SER A 288 13.45 -18.58 3.16
N ARG A 289 12.61 -18.58 4.20
CA ARG A 289 11.15 -18.70 4.09
C ARG A 289 10.41 -17.37 4.04
N CYS A 290 11.10 -16.27 4.35
CA CYS A 290 10.51 -14.94 4.37
C CYS A 290 11.13 -14.05 3.29
N GLN A 291 10.36 -13.08 2.82
CA GLN A 291 10.84 -12.04 1.91
C GLN A 291 10.96 -10.72 2.65
N LYS A 292 12.04 -9.99 2.39
CA LYS A 292 12.28 -8.70 3.04
C LYS A 292 11.72 -7.58 2.17
N THR A 293 11.07 -6.62 2.82
CA THR A 293 10.65 -5.37 2.20
C THR A 293 11.01 -4.18 3.08
N GLU A 294 11.33 -3.05 2.46
CA GLU A 294 11.47 -1.77 3.15
C GLU A 294 10.22 -0.93 2.96
N TRP A 295 9.71 -0.40 4.07
CA TRP A 295 8.51 0.38 4.14
C TRP A 295 8.79 1.72 4.80
N THR A 296 9.17 2.69 3.99
CA THR A 296 9.50 3.99 4.53
C THR A 296 8.26 4.71 5.02
N VAL A 297 8.24 4.99 6.32
CA VAL A 297 7.30 5.90 6.96
C VAL A 297 7.74 7.32 6.63
N LEU A 298 7.09 7.94 5.66
CA LEU A 298 7.49 9.23 5.11
C LEU A 298 6.50 10.30 5.52
N LYS A 299 6.96 11.30 6.27
CA LYS A 299 6.16 12.47 6.63
C LYS A 299 6.90 13.74 6.26
N HIS A 300 6.20 14.62 5.54
CA HIS A 300 6.66 15.98 5.28
C HIS A 300 6.13 16.89 6.39
N PHE A 301 6.95 17.74 6.97
CA PHE A 301 6.54 18.63 8.07
C PHE A 301 6.81 20.11 7.76
N SER A 302 6.09 20.98 8.46
CA SER A 302 6.28 22.43 8.42
C SER A 302 6.04 23.08 9.79
N HIS A 303 6.59 24.27 9.95
CA HIS A 303 6.31 25.16 11.08
C HIS A 303 5.02 25.98 10.87
N LEU A 304 4.39 25.86 9.69
CA LEU A 304 3.10 26.47 9.35
C LEU A 304 2.00 25.39 9.31
N PRO A 305 0.74 25.76 9.65
CA PRO A 305 -0.40 24.84 9.54
C PRO A 305 -0.65 24.44 8.08
N CYS A 306 -1.21 23.24 7.87
CA CYS A 306 -1.44 22.65 6.55
C CYS A 306 -2.29 23.53 5.62
N SER A 307 -3.17 24.38 6.16
CA SER A 307 -3.99 25.33 5.39
C SER A 307 -3.18 26.41 4.64
N LYS A 308 -1.92 26.63 5.03
CA LYS A 308 -1.02 27.60 4.39
C LYS A 308 -0.01 26.96 3.43
N TRP A 309 -0.09 25.65 3.22
CA TRP A 309 0.77 24.98 2.26
C TRP A 309 0.27 25.31 0.84
N GLY A 310 1.19 25.58 -0.08
CA GLY A 310 0.84 25.82 -1.48
C GLY A 310 0.19 24.58 -2.12
N ARG A 311 -0.49 24.74 -3.27
CA ARG A 311 -1.10 23.62 -4.00
C ARG A 311 -0.07 22.63 -4.58
N GLU A 312 1.21 22.98 -4.56
CA GLU A 312 2.29 22.14 -5.09
C GLU A 312 2.74 21.07 -4.08
N ALA A 313 2.99 19.86 -4.56
CA ALA A 313 3.52 18.77 -3.74
C ALA A 313 4.92 19.11 -3.19
N PRO A 314 5.27 18.67 -1.96
CA PRO A 314 6.56 18.96 -1.35
C PRO A 314 7.73 18.45 -2.19
N GLN A 315 8.92 19.05 -2.04
CA GLN A 315 10.04 18.80 -2.95
C GLN A 315 10.52 17.34 -3.00
N GLN A 316 10.41 16.63 -1.87
CA GLN A 316 10.79 15.22 -1.74
C GLN A 316 9.56 14.29 -1.77
N SER A 317 8.48 14.75 -2.38
CA SER A 317 7.23 13.99 -2.46
C SER A 317 7.41 12.71 -3.28
N ARG A 318 6.80 11.61 -2.82
CA ARG A 318 6.69 10.37 -3.58
C ARG A 318 6.01 10.53 -4.92
N VAL A 319 5.19 11.57 -5.09
CA VAL A 319 4.58 11.93 -6.37
C VAL A 319 5.63 12.08 -7.47
N ARG A 320 6.83 12.55 -7.13
CA ARG A 320 7.94 12.81 -8.07
C ARG A 320 8.90 11.62 -8.25
N GLY A 321 8.86 10.60 -7.39
CA GLY A 321 9.80 9.47 -7.39
C GLY A 321 9.50 8.42 -8.47
N THR A 322 10.48 7.65 -8.91
CA THR A 322 10.32 6.63 -9.98
C THR A 322 10.36 5.19 -9.48
N ASP A 323 10.66 4.98 -8.19
CA ASP A 323 10.75 3.67 -7.56
C ASP A 323 9.38 2.96 -7.44
N SER A 324 9.41 1.66 -7.10
CA SER A 324 8.20 0.83 -6.94
C SER A 324 7.24 1.40 -5.89
N ALA A 325 7.74 1.91 -4.77
CA ALA A 325 6.90 2.52 -3.74
C ALA A 325 6.27 3.82 -4.23
N SER A 326 7.01 4.66 -4.98
CA SER A 326 6.44 5.84 -5.65
C SER A 326 5.42 5.51 -6.75
N ARG A 327 5.61 4.40 -7.49
CA ARG A 327 4.62 3.90 -8.46
C ARG A 327 3.35 3.41 -7.76
N ALA A 328 3.48 2.61 -6.70
CA ALA A 328 2.36 2.16 -5.88
C ALA A 328 1.61 3.34 -5.24
N PHE A 329 2.35 4.34 -4.74
CA PHE A 329 1.81 5.57 -4.19
C PHE A 329 0.92 6.32 -5.19
N ARG A 330 1.26 6.31 -6.48
CA ARG A 330 0.46 6.91 -7.56
C ARG A 330 -0.66 6.02 -8.10
N ALA A 331 -0.53 4.70 -7.94
CA ALA A 331 -1.47 3.73 -8.50
C ALA A 331 -2.80 3.66 -7.73
N VAL A 332 -2.81 4.10 -6.47
CA VAL A 332 -4.00 4.12 -5.62
C VAL A 332 -4.35 5.59 -5.32
N PRO A 333 -5.58 6.03 -5.65
CA PRO A 333 -6.03 7.39 -5.36
C PRO A 333 -5.96 7.68 -3.85
N ARG A 334 -5.63 8.92 -3.47
CA ARG A 334 -5.77 9.35 -2.08
C ARG A 334 -7.25 9.56 -1.81
N GLU A 335 -7.81 8.95 -0.77
CA GLU A 335 -8.85 9.66 -0.03
C GLU A 335 -8.22 10.99 0.41
N ALA A 336 -8.86 12.11 0.09
CA ALA A 336 -8.39 13.44 0.45
C ALA A 336 -7.88 13.38 1.89
N ALA A 337 -6.58 13.66 2.07
CA ALA A 337 -5.92 13.58 3.37
C ALA A 337 -6.84 14.16 4.43
N ASN A 338 -7.08 13.42 5.51
CA ASN A 338 -7.81 13.88 6.68
C ASN A 338 -7.32 15.29 7.05
N TYR A 339 -8.00 16.30 6.53
CA TYR A 339 -7.91 17.67 6.98
C TYR A 339 -8.54 17.60 8.35
N ASN A 340 -7.70 17.47 9.37
CA ASN A 340 -8.09 17.60 10.76
C ASN A 340 -8.70 18.99 10.93
N ASN A 341 -10.01 19.09 10.68
CA ASN A 341 -10.81 20.27 10.88
C ASN A 341 -11.83 19.95 11.99
N ASN A 342 -11.32 19.48 13.13
CA ASN A 342 -12.06 19.56 14.37
C ASN A 342 -12.06 21.02 14.84
N ASN A 343 -13.03 21.78 14.31
CA ASN A 343 -13.86 22.75 15.02
C ASN A 343 -14.59 23.67 14.02
N ASN A 344 -15.78 23.27 13.59
CA ASN A 344 -17.02 23.96 14.00
C ASN A 344 -18.25 23.33 13.33
N ASN A 345 -19.18 22.94 14.20
CA ASN A 345 -20.57 22.63 13.91
C ASN A 345 -21.31 23.80 13.25
N ASN A 346 -22.41 23.41 12.59
CA ASN A 346 -23.61 24.17 12.22
C ASN A 346 -23.67 24.72 10.79
N GLY A 347 -24.55 24.09 10.01
CA GLY A 347 -25.04 24.61 8.74
C GLY A 347 -25.97 23.65 8.01
N ALA A 348 -26.99 23.11 8.71
CA ALA A 348 -28.19 22.69 8.02
C ALA A 348 -28.88 23.90 7.36
N TRP A 349 -29.73 23.64 6.36
CA TRP A 349 -30.84 24.47 5.81
C TRP A 349 -30.64 25.04 4.38
N PRO A 350 -31.72 25.47 3.68
CA PRO A 350 -32.87 24.69 3.21
C PRO A 350 -33.25 25.11 1.76
N ALA A 351 -34.38 24.58 1.27
CA ALA A 351 -35.23 25.06 0.16
C ALA A 351 -34.78 26.30 -0.65
N ALA A 352 -34.58 26.09 -1.96
CA ALA A 352 -34.74 27.14 -2.97
C ALA A 352 -35.70 26.63 -4.05
N ALA A 353 -36.98 26.63 -3.69
CA ALA A 353 -38.07 26.77 -4.66
C ALA A 353 -38.20 28.27 -5.00
N ALA A 354 -38.54 28.52 -6.27
CA ALA A 354 -39.01 29.78 -6.89
C ALA A 354 -38.01 30.55 -7.78
N LEU A 355 -38.52 30.81 -9.00
CA LEU A 355 -38.06 31.73 -10.06
C LEU A 355 -36.86 31.20 -10.87
N ILE A 356 -36.97 30.83 -12.15
CA ILE A 356 -37.56 31.56 -13.29
C ILE A 356 -38.13 30.56 -14.31
N GLY A 357 -39.32 30.84 -14.81
CA GLY A 357 -39.95 30.11 -15.92
C GLY A 357 -39.58 30.67 -17.30
N ALA A 358 -39.46 29.79 -18.29
CA ALA A 358 -40.12 29.87 -19.60
C ALA A 358 -39.77 28.63 -20.47
N SER A 359 -40.74 27.71 -20.57
CA SER A 359 -41.12 27.00 -21.81
C SER A 359 -40.04 26.30 -22.66
N MET A 360 -39.85 24.99 -22.42
CA MET A 360 -40.02 23.93 -23.44
C MET A 360 -40.44 22.64 -22.71
N GLY A 361 -41.44 21.93 -23.25
CA GLY A 361 -42.23 20.93 -22.52
C GLY A 361 -41.44 19.75 -21.94
N TYR A 362 -41.50 19.59 -20.63
CA TYR A 362 -41.05 18.40 -19.91
C TYR A 362 -42.27 17.53 -19.59
N GLY A 363 -42.19 16.24 -19.91
CA GLY A 363 -43.22 15.25 -19.59
C GLY A 363 -43.44 15.10 -18.08
N GLU A 364 -44.64 14.69 -17.70
CA GLU A 364 -45.10 14.46 -16.32
C GLU A 364 -44.13 13.56 -15.51
N PRO A 365 -43.83 13.88 -14.23
CA PRO A 365 -43.00 13.05 -13.37
C PRO A 365 -43.77 11.80 -12.90
N GLY A 366 -43.50 10.66 -13.53
CA GLY A 366 -43.91 9.35 -13.01
C GLY A 366 -42.83 8.77 -12.10
N GLU A 367 -43.16 8.46 -10.85
CA GLU A 367 -42.24 7.85 -9.87
C GLU A 367 -41.88 6.41 -10.31
N LEU A 368 -40.62 6.12 -10.65
CA LEU A 368 -40.19 4.72 -10.88
C LEU A 368 -40.00 4.05 -9.52
N ASN A 369 -40.80 3.04 -9.20
CA ASN A 369 -40.59 2.26 -7.98
C ASN A 369 -39.43 1.27 -8.21
N LEU A 370 -38.21 1.69 -7.88
CA LEU A 370 -37.01 0.88 -7.98
C LEU A 370 -36.72 0.17 -6.65
N LEU A 371 -36.74 -1.16 -6.66
CA LEU A 371 -36.34 -1.95 -5.51
C LEU A 371 -34.82 -1.82 -5.28
N ALA A 372 -34.43 -1.53 -4.04
CA ALA A 372 -33.05 -1.48 -3.59
C ALA A 372 -32.57 -2.91 -3.27
N GLU A 373 -32.22 -3.67 -4.30
CA GLU A 373 -31.75 -5.04 -4.17
C GLU A 373 -30.33 -5.20 -4.72
N ALA A 374 -29.57 -6.13 -4.14
CA ALA A 374 -28.32 -6.60 -4.73
C ALA A 374 -28.59 -7.45 -5.99
N PRO A 375 -27.75 -7.36 -7.03
CA PRO A 375 -27.88 -8.18 -8.23
C PRO A 375 -27.99 -9.68 -7.92
N LYS A 376 -28.85 -10.40 -8.64
CA LYS A 376 -29.17 -11.81 -8.34
C LYS A 376 -27.97 -12.74 -8.43
N TYR A 377 -26.97 -12.37 -9.22
CA TYR A 377 -25.76 -13.15 -9.46
C TYR A 377 -24.64 -12.87 -8.44
N TRP A 378 -24.86 -11.99 -7.46
CA TRP A 378 -23.90 -11.75 -6.37
C TRP A 378 -23.90 -12.90 -5.36
N LYS A 379 -22.74 -13.12 -4.74
CA LYS A 379 -22.56 -14.09 -3.66
C LYS A 379 -23.21 -13.57 -2.38
N ASN A 380 -23.00 -12.30 -2.05
CA ASN A 380 -23.63 -11.62 -0.92
C ASN A 380 -24.73 -10.69 -1.39
N ARG A 381 -25.92 -10.78 -0.77
CA ARG A 381 -27.11 -10.00 -1.19
C ARG A 381 -27.78 -9.22 -0.06
N ASP A 382 -27.35 -9.41 1.19
CA ASP A 382 -27.87 -8.64 2.32
C ASP A 382 -27.15 -7.30 2.41
N LEU A 383 -27.80 -6.25 1.92
CA LEU A 383 -27.26 -4.90 1.90
C LEU A 383 -27.08 -4.27 3.29
N ASN A 384 -27.54 -4.91 4.36
CA ASN A 384 -27.36 -4.42 5.73
C ASN A 384 -26.05 -4.90 6.37
N ILE A 385 -25.36 -5.84 5.73
CA ILE A 385 -24.10 -6.39 6.21
C ILE A 385 -22.96 -5.79 5.38
N PRO A 386 -21.92 -5.20 6.01
CA PRO A 386 -20.72 -4.78 5.31
C PRO A 386 -20.05 -5.95 4.58
N PHE A 387 -19.88 -5.84 3.27
CA PHE A 387 -19.08 -6.77 2.48
C PHE A 387 -18.41 -6.05 1.31
N ASP A 388 -17.24 -6.55 0.95
CA ASP A 388 -16.43 -6.14 -0.19
C ASP A 388 -15.68 -7.38 -0.70
N GLU A 389 -16.27 -8.05 -1.70
CA GLU A 389 -15.77 -9.30 -2.24
C GLU A 389 -15.28 -9.12 -3.68
N LYS A 390 -14.12 -9.73 -3.97
CA LYS A 390 -13.54 -9.81 -5.31
C LYS A 390 -13.74 -11.23 -5.83
N VAL A 391 -14.83 -11.47 -6.55
CA VAL A 391 -15.23 -12.79 -7.02
C VAL A 391 -14.68 -13.06 -8.41
N ARG A 392 -13.76 -14.02 -8.53
CA ARG A 392 -13.30 -14.47 -9.85
C ARG A 392 -14.45 -15.17 -10.59
N VAL A 393 -14.72 -14.74 -11.82
CA VAL A 393 -15.77 -15.38 -12.63
C VAL A 393 -15.34 -16.77 -13.10
N SER A 394 -16.31 -17.64 -13.35
CA SER A 394 -16.06 -18.99 -13.86
C SER A 394 -15.52 -18.98 -15.29
N SER A 395 -14.83 -20.06 -15.70
CA SER A 395 -14.32 -20.20 -17.07
C SER A 395 -15.42 -20.11 -18.14
N SER A 396 -16.62 -20.64 -17.85
CA SER A 396 -17.78 -20.53 -18.76
C SER A 396 -18.33 -19.11 -18.88
N GLU A 397 -18.22 -18.29 -17.83
CA GLU A 397 -18.61 -16.88 -17.89
C GLU A 397 -17.53 -16.04 -18.58
N LEU A 398 -16.25 -16.41 -18.44
CA LEU A 398 -15.13 -15.73 -19.07
C LEU A 398 -15.27 -15.66 -20.60
N GLU A 399 -15.77 -16.73 -21.24
CA GLU A 399 -16.08 -16.74 -22.68
C GLU A 399 -17.11 -15.69 -23.08
N LYS A 400 -18.06 -15.37 -22.19
CA LYS A 400 -19.07 -14.33 -22.46
C LYS A 400 -18.47 -12.94 -22.45
N PHE A 401 -17.53 -12.68 -21.54
CA PHE A 401 -16.76 -11.42 -21.54
C PHE A 401 -15.86 -11.31 -22.77
N GLN A 402 -15.30 -12.42 -23.25
CA GLN A 402 -14.57 -12.45 -24.51
C GLN A 402 -15.48 -12.08 -25.70
N ALA A 403 -16.69 -12.66 -25.76
CA ALA A 403 -17.67 -12.32 -26.80
C ALA A 403 -18.10 -10.85 -26.75
N LEU A 404 -18.26 -10.28 -25.55
CA LEU A 404 -18.56 -8.86 -25.36
C LEU A 404 -17.42 -7.96 -25.86
N LEU A 405 -16.17 -8.32 -25.55
CA LEU A 405 -14.99 -7.60 -26.02
C LEU A 405 -14.91 -7.63 -27.55
N ASP A 406 -15.11 -8.80 -28.17
CA ASP A 406 -15.09 -8.97 -29.61
C ASP A 406 -16.22 -8.19 -30.31
N LEU A 407 -17.43 -8.22 -29.75
CA LEU A 407 -18.61 -7.50 -30.26
C LEU A 407 -18.40 -5.98 -30.27
N THR A 408 -17.74 -5.46 -29.23
CA THR A 408 -17.56 -4.02 -29.01
C THR A 408 -16.23 -3.50 -29.56
N PHE A 409 -15.41 -4.37 -30.16
CA PHE A 409 -14.11 -4.00 -30.70
C PHE A 409 -14.25 -3.30 -32.05
N VAL A 410 -13.78 -2.06 -32.14
CA VAL A 410 -13.71 -1.30 -33.41
C VAL A 410 -12.26 -1.13 -33.82
N THR A 411 -11.92 -1.52 -35.04
CA THR A 411 -10.55 -1.43 -35.60
C THR A 411 -10.21 0.00 -36.06
N LYS A 412 -10.30 0.95 -35.14
CA LYS A 412 -9.92 2.36 -35.35
C LYS A 412 -9.04 2.80 -34.18
N ALA A 413 -8.05 3.62 -34.47
CA ALA A 413 -7.19 4.23 -33.46
C ALA A 413 -7.34 5.76 -33.52
N THR A 414 -7.39 6.41 -32.36
CA THR A 414 -7.31 7.87 -32.26
C THR A 414 -5.89 8.31 -31.86
N ARG A 415 -5.72 9.63 -31.70
CA ARG A 415 -4.51 10.23 -31.13
C ARG A 415 -4.22 9.82 -29.68
N ASP A 416 -5.20 9.24 -28.98
CA ASP A 416 -5.09 8.92 -27.56
C ASP A 416 -4.27 7.64 -27.33
N ARG A 417 -4.19 6.74 -28.32
CA ARG A 417 -3.34 5.55 -28.25
C ARG A 417 -1.86 5.94 -28.24
N LYS A 418 -1.20 5.71 -27.11
CA LYS A 418 0.24 5.94 -26.95
C LYS A 418 1.04 4.78 -27.55
N GLY A 419 1.64 5.00 -28.73
CA GLY A 419 2.75 4.20 -29.28
C GLY A 419 2.46 2.71 -29.50
N GLY A 420 1.78 2.36 -30.60
CA GLY A 420 1.64 0.97 -31.03
C GLY A 420 0.68 0.80 -32.21
N LYS A 421 0.80 -0.33 -32.93
CA LYS A 421 -0.20 -0.79 -33.90
C LYS A 421 -1.54 -1.00 -33.19
N MET A 422 -2.67 -0.87 -33.87
CA MET A 422 -3.95 -1.32 -33.33
C MET A 422 -3.90 -2.85 -33.18
N PRO A 423 -4.19 -3.44 -32.01
CA PRO A 423 -4.31 -4.90 -31.92
C PRO A 423 -5.43 -5.41 -32.83
N ALA A 424 -5.31 -6.66 -33.27
CA ALA A 424 -6.37 -7.38 -33.98
C ALA A 424 -7.49 -7.80 -33.04
N ARG A 425 -7.17 -8.10 -31.77
CA ARG A 425 -8.14 -8.59 -30.77
C ARG A 425 -7.66 -8.36 -29.33
N LEU A 426 -8.59 -8.21 -28.40
CA LEU A 426 -8.32 -8.22 -26.96
C LEU A 426 -8.69 -9.60 -26.40
N VAL A 427 -7.72 -10.32 -25.84
CA VAL A 427 -7.88 -11.71 -25.39
C VAL A 427 -7.99 -11.76 -23.87
N VAL A 428 -9.19 -12.02 -23.36
CA VAL A 428 -9.50 -12.11 -21.93
C VAL A 428 -8.67 -13.22 -21.28
N GLN A 429 -8.00 -12.86 -20.19
CA GLN A 429 -7.23 -13.78 -19.36
C GLN A 429 -7.94 -14.07 -18.04
N GLN A 430 -8.57 -13.05 -17.47
CA GLN A 430 -9.25 -13.13 -16.18
C GLN A 430 -10.31 -12.04 -16.08
N VAL A 431 -11.42 -12.34 -15.40
CA VAL A 431 -12.39 -11.33 -14.99
C VAL A 431 -12.66 -11.50 -13.49
N VAL A 432 -12.65 -10.38 -12.78
CA VAL A 432 -12.96 -10.29 -11.36
C VAL A 432 -14.20 -9.42 -11.22
N ARG A 433 -15.26 -9.97 -10.63
CA ARG A 433 -16.45 -9.23 -10.24
C ARG A 433 -16.21 -8.60 -8.88
N ILE A 434 -16.60 -7.33 -8.75
CA ILE A 434 -16.54 -6.56 -7.52
C ILE A 434 -17.95 -6.54 -6.93
N GLU A 435 -18.08 -7.00 -5.70
CA GLU A 435 -19.31 -6.97 -4.90
C GLU A 435 -19.02 -6.11 -3.66
N ASP A 436 -19.19 -4.79 -3.78
CA ASP A 436 -18.98 -3.85 -2.68
C ASP A 436 -20.31 -3.20 -2.30
N VAL A 437 -20.73 -3.41 -1.05
CA VAL A 437 -22.02 -2.92 -0.56
C VAL A 437 -22.08 -1.40 -0.44
N ASN A 438 -20.97 -0.73 -0.11
CA ASN A 438 -20.93 0.72 0.12
C ASN A 438 -20.99 1.46 -1.22
N LEU A 439 -20.22 1.00 -2.22
CA LEU A 439 -20.27 1.51 -3.59
C LEU A 439 -21.64 1.25 -4.21
N TRP A 440 -22.23 0.07 -3.95
CA TRP A 440 -23.56 -0.27 -4.46
C TRP A 440 -24.66 0.60 -3.84
N GLN A 441 -24.66 0.80 -2.52
CA GLN A 441 -25.62 1.67 -1.85
C GLN A 441 -25.52 3.12 -2.37
N ARG A 442 -24.30 3.61 -2.59
CA ARG A 442 -24.07 4.94 -3.19
C ARG A 442 -24.67 5.03 -4.59
N PHE A 443 -24.43 4.02 -5.43
CA PHE A 443 -25.00 3.91 -6.77
C PHE A 443 -26.53 3.85 -6.74
N LEU A 444 -27.12 3.03 -5.86
CA LEU A 444 -28.57 2.92 -5.68
C LEU A 444 -29.21 4.23 -5.22
N ALA A 445 -28.54 4.97 -4.32
CA ALA A 445 -29.02 6.28 -3.88
C ALA A 445 -29.10 7.27 -5.05
N LYS A 446 -28.08 7.28 -5.92
CA LYS A 446 -28.07 8.11 -7.13
C LYS A 446 -29.10 7.65 -8.17
N ARG A 447 -29.27 6.33 -8.32
CA ARG A 447 -30.30 5.75 -9.19
C ARG A 447 -31.71 6.20 -8.77
N SER A 448 -31.98 6.20 -7.47
CA SER A 448 -33.23 6.69 -6.89
C SER A 448 -33.41 8.22 -7.01
N GLU A 449 -32.32 8.99 -7.04
CA GLU A 449 -32.34 10.41 -7.38
C GLU A 449 -32.80 10.61 -8.84
N PHE A 450 -32.20 9.90 -9.79
CA PHE A 450 -32.56 9.98 -11.21
C PHE A 450 -34.00 9.52 -11.46
N ALA A 451 -34.44 8.47 -10.77
CA ALA A 451 -35.81 7.96 -10.86
C ALA A 451 -36.89 8.95 -10.41
N ARG A 452 -36.54 9.90 -9.54
CA ARG A 452 -37.42 11.00 -9.09
C ARG A 452 -37.36 12.22 -10.00
N GLY A 453 -36.33 12.31 -10.85
CA GLY A 453 -36.14 13.40 -11.80
C GLY A 453 -36.96 13.24 -13.09
N PRO A 454 -36.90 14.23 -13.99
CA PRO A 454 -37.48 14.13 -15.33
C PRO A 454 -36.91 12.93 -16.10
N ARG A 455 -37.73 12.31 -16.95
CA ARG A 455 -37.25 11.21 -17.78
C ARG A 455 -36.25 11.71 -18.82
N PRO A 456 -35.09 11.06 -18.94
CA PRO A 456 -34.09 11.46 -19.91
C PRO A 456 -34.56 11.11 -21.33
N VAL A 457 -34.07 11.88 -22.30
CA VAL A 457 -34.14 11.45 -23.71
C VAL A 457 -33.33 10.16 -23.85
N GLN A 458 -33.94 9.13 -24.42
CA GLN A 458 -33.28 7.84 -24.55
C GLN A 458 -32.08 7.97 -25.51
N LEU A 459 -30.94 7.36 -25.16
CA LEU A 459 -29.70 7.54 -25.93
C LEU A 459 -29.86 7.15 -27.42
N HIS A 460 -30.69 6.16 -27.71
CA HIS A 460 -30.96 5.71 -29.08
C HIS A 460 -31.88 6.64 -29.88
N GLN A 461 -32.53 7.60 -29.22
CA GLN A 461 -33.36 8.64 -29.84
C GLN A 461 -32.57 9.92 -30.13
N LEU A 462 -31.40 10.09 -29.50
CA LEU A 462 -30.50 11.19 -29.82
C LEU A 462 -30.04 11.07 -31.28
N PRO A 463 -29.84 12.21 -31.99
CA PRO A 463 -29.25 12.17 -33.31
C PRO A 463 -27.86 11.53 -33.23
N GLY A 464 -27.44 10.77 -34.26
CA GLY A 464 -26.10 10.19 -34.31
C GLY A 464 -26.05 8.67 -34.32
N SER A 465 -25.12 8.08 -33.55
CA SER A 465 -24.66 6.68 -33.71
C SER A 465 -25.61 5.60 -33.19
N GLY A 466 -26.86 5.95 -32.88
CA GLY A 466 -27.93 4.99 -32.53
C GLY A 466 -27.77 4.33 -31.15
N ARG A 467 -28.10 3.04 -31.03
CA ARG A 467 -28.04 2.29 -29.77
C ARG A 467 -26.60 2.07 -29.28
N LEU A 468 -26.44 1.80 -27.98
CA LEU A 468 -25.14 1.47 -27.41
C LEU A 468 -24.67 0.07 -27.84
N LYS A 469 -23.38 -0.09 -28.15
CA LYS A 469 -22.75 -1.38 -28.52
C LYS A 469 -22.78 -2.40 -27.39
N THR A 470 -22.83 -1.94 -26.14
CA THR A 470 -22.98 -2.77 -24.93
C THR A 470 -24.44 -3.09 -24.58
N ALA A 471 -25.41 -2.54 -25.32
CA ALA A 471 -26.84 -2.76 -25.14
C ALA A 471 -27.47 -3.34 -26.43
N PRO A 472 -27.18 -4.62 -26.77
CA PRO A 472 -27.71 -5.26 -27.97
C PRO A 472 -29.24 -5.32 -27.95
N MET A 473 -29.87 -5.36 -29.13
CA MET A 473 -31.35 -5.35 -29.26
C MET A 473 -32.04 -6.52 -28.55
N GLU A 474 -31.40 -7.68 -28.51
CA GLU A 474 -31.95 -8.89 -27.91
C GLU A 474 -30.92 -9.52 -26.97
N PRO A 475 -31.34 -10.10 -25.83
CA PRO A 475 -30.51 -10.93 -24.98
C PRO A 475 -29.81 -12.04 -25.78
N GLN A 476 -28.49 -11.97 -25.88
CA GLN A 476 -27.71 -13.03 -26.51
C GLN A 476 -27.15 -13.96 -25.43
N ALA A 477 -27.39 -15.27 -25.57
CA ALA A 477 -26.97 -16.26 -24.57
C ALA A 477 -25.44 -16.33 -24.35
N ASN A 478 -24.67 -15.93 -25.36
CA ASN A 478 -23.22 -15.84 -25.33
C ASN A 478 -22.68 -14.53 -24.73
N LEU A 479 -23.53 -13.59 -24.30
CA LEU A 479 -23.10 -12.36 -23.63
C LEU A 479 -23.35 -12.45 -22.10
N PRO A 480 -22.63 -11.64 -21.30
CA PRO A 480 -22.83 -11.63 -19.85
C PRO A 480 -24.27 -11.25 -19.50
N SER A 481 -24.92 -12.03 -18.66
CA SER A 481 -26.33 -11.79 -18.27
C SER A 481 -26.51 -10.51 -17.49
N CYS A 482 -25.45 -9.98 -16.87
CA CYS A 482 -25.47 -8.71 -16.16
C CYS A 482 -25.89 -7.54 -17.07
N LEU A 483 -25.60 -7.60 -18.38
CA LEU A 483 -26.00 -6.56 -19.34
C LEU A 483 -27.52 -6.34 -19.42
N GLN A 484 -28.32 -7.29 -18.97
CA GLN A 484 -29.79 -7.20 -18.95
C GLN A 484 -30.32 -6.61 -17.63
N ASP A 485 -29.50 -6.56 -16.60
CA ASP A 485 -29.89 -6.12 -15.26
C ASP A 485 -29.72 -4.61 -15.08
N VAL A 486 -30.05 -3.81 -16.10
CA VAL A 486 -29.95 -2.33 -16.08
C VAL A 486 -31.34 -1.69 -16.06
N CYS A 487 -31.43 -0.40 -15.73
CA CYS A 487 -32.65 0.39 -15.86
C CYS A 487 -32.63 1.29 -17.12
N PRO A 488 -33.22 0.85 -18.26
CA PRO A 488 -33.19 1.62 -19.52
C PRO A 488 -33.89 2.97 -19.41
N GLU A 489 -34.90 3.09 -18.56
CA GLU A 489 -35.66 4.34 -18.34
C GLU A 489 -34.78 5.47 -17.80
N LEU A 490 -33.62 5.14 -17.23
CA LEU A 490 -32.64 6.09 -16.70
C LEU A 490 -31.37 6.18 -17.56
N ASN A 491 -31.36 5.57 -18.75
CA ASN A 491 -30.15 5.35 -19.55
C ASN A 491 -29.02 4.70 -18.72
N GLU A 492 -29.34 3.76 -17.82
CA GLU A 492 -28.32 2.95 -17.15
C GLU A 492 -27.69 2.00 -18.17
N ALA A 493 -26.36 2.02 -18.26
CA ALA A 493 -25.63 1.22 -19.24
C ALA A 493 -24.34 0.65 -18.67
N TYR A 494 -23.91 -0.47 -19.21
CA TYR A 494 -22.54 -0.95 -19.01
C TYR A 494 -21.58 -0.29 -20.00
N LEU A 495 -20.49 0.27 -19.50
CA LEU A 495 -19.49 0.94 -20.32
C LEU A 495 -18.08 0.60 -19.85
N PHE A 496 -17.12 0.66 -20.77
CA PHE A 496 -15.73 0.33 -20.49
C PHE A 496 -14.93 1.56 -20.03
N HIS A 497 -14.04 1.35 -19.06
CA HIS A 497 -13.02 2.32 -18.66
C HIS A 497 -11.64 1.66 -18.73
N GLY A 498 -10.69 2.27 -19.44
CA GLY A 498 -9.33 1.73 -19.56
C GLY A 498 -8.42 2.23 -18.46
N SER A 499 -7.65 1.34 -17.84
CA SER A 499 -6.67 1.70 -16.83
C SER A 499 -5.48 0.72 -16.84
N SER A 500 -4.50 0.95 -15.98
CA SER A 500 -3.54 -0.11 -15.65
C SER A 500 -4.22 -1.20 -14.82
N PRO A 501 -3.74 -2.45 -14.81
CA PRO A 501 -4.26 -3.49 -13.91
C PRO A 501 -4.33 -3.05 -12.44
N GLY A 502 -3.27 -2.42 -11.93
CA GLY A 502 -3.26 -1.87 -10.57
C GLY A 502 -4.29 -0.75 -10.36
N GLY A 503 -4.41 0.17 -11.32
CA GLY A 503 -5.41 1.24 -11.26
C GLY A 503 -6.85 0.71 -11.34
N ALA A 504 -7.11 -0.32 -12.16
CA ALA A 504 -8.43 -0.93 -12.27
C ALA A 504 -8.85 -1.64 -10.97
N LEU A 505 -7.92 -2.36 -10.33
CA LEU A 505 -8.17 -2.97 -9.02
C LEU A 505 -8.37 -1.91 -7.93
N GLY A 506 -7.58 -0.82 -7.94
CA GLY A 506 -7.74 0.29 -7.01
C GLY A 506 -9.10 0.98 -7.15
N ILE A 507 -9.57 1.22 -8.39
CA ILE A 507 -10.92 1.73 -8.65
C ILE A 507 -11.99 0.77 -8.13
N GLY A 508 -11.75 -0.54 -8.24
CA GLY A 508 -12.66 -1.54 -7.69
C GLY A 508 -12.79 -1.52 -6.16
N GLU A 509 -11.74 -1.06 -5.47
CA GLU A 509 -11.73 -0.93 -4.00
C GLU A 509 -12.42 0.35 -3.52
N SER A 510 -12.03 1.50 -4.09
CA SER A 510 -12.44 2.81 -3.56
C SER A 510 -13.53 3.51 -4.37
N GLY A 511 -13.89 2.95 -5.53
CA GLY A 511 -14.67 3.67 -6.54
C GLY A 511 -13.83 4.69 -7.32
N PHE A 512 -14.50 5.49 -8.15
CA PHE A 512 -13.87 6.52 -8.97
C PHE A 512 -13.60 7.80 -8.16
N ASP A 513 -12.36 8.28 -8.21
CA ASP A 513 -11.99 9.58 -7.65
C ASP A 513 -12.20 10.70 -8.68
N MET A 514 -13.26 11.50 -8.48
CA MET A 514 -13.57 12.63 -9.36
C MET A 514 -12.56 13.77 -9.27
N SER A 515 -11.67 13.80 -8.27
CA SER A 515 -10.59 14.80 -8.21
C SER A 515 -9.53 14.57 -9.30
N MET A 516 -9.48 13.37 -9.87
CA MET A 516 -8.62 13.03 -11.01
C MET A 516 -9.26 13.39 -12.36
N ALA A 517 -10.51 13.87 -12.38
CA ALA A 517 -11.18 14.34 -13.59
C ALA A 517 -10.35 15.44 -14.28
N GLY A 518 -9.95 15.21 -15.53
CA GLY A 518 -9.13 16.14 -16.31
C GLY A 518 -7.62 16.06 -16.08
N SER A 519 -7.13 15.17 -15.20
CA SER A 519 -5.69 14.96 -14.96
C SER A 519 -5.01 14.01 -15.96
N HIS A 520 -5.80 13.25 -16.74
CA HIS A 520 -5.34 12.33 -17.77
C HIS A 520 -5.45 12.92 -19.19
N VAL A 521 -4.70 12.35 -20.14
CA VAL A 521 -4.73 12.72 -21.57
C VAL A 521 -6.16 12.58 -22.11
N GLY A 522 -6.69 13.58 -22.83
CA GLY A 522 -7.93 13.43 -23.59
C GLY A 522 -9.22 14.00 -22.97
N SER A 523 -9.16 15.14 -22.25
CA SER A 523 -10.34 15.83 -21.70
C SER A 523 -11.17 16.58 -22.76
N MET A 524 -11.47 15.94 -23.89
CA MET A 524 -12.11 16.57 -25.06
C MET A 524 -13.53 17.05 -24.78
N PHE A 525 -14.20 16.48 -23.78
CA PHE A 525 -15.59 16.72 -23.43
C PHE A 525 -15.77 17.21 -21.98
N GLY A 526 -14.76 17.87 -21.43
CA GLY A 526 -14.80 18.45 -20.08
C GLY A 526 -14.23 17.54 -18.99
N ALA A 527 -14.35 17.98 -17.74
CA ALA A 527 -13.89 17.24 -16.57
C ALA A 527 -14.93 16.20 -16.15
N GLY A 528 -14.52 14.94 -16.10
CA GLY A 528 -15.30 13.85 -15.49
C GLY A 528 -14.60 12.50 -15.67
N ALA A 529 -15.32 11.43 -15.34
CA ALA A 529 -14.88 10.07 -15.58
C ALA A 529 -15.32 9.63 -16.99
N TYR A 530 -14.35 9.25 -17.83
CA TYR A 530 -14.57 8.91 -19.23
C TYR A 530 -14.83 7.42 -19.41
N PHE A 531 -15.85 7.11 -20.20
CA PHE A 531 -16.24 5.76 -20.55
C PHE A 531 -16.47 5.65 -22.05
N ALA A 532 -16.34 4.44 -22.58
CA ALA A 532 -16.71 4.15 -23.96
C ALA A 532 -17.48 2.84 -24.04
N GLU A 533 -18.40 2.76 -25.00
CA GLU A 533 -19.06 1.51 -25.36
C GLU A 533 -18.14 0.55 -26.13
N ALA A 534 -17.15 1.11 -26.83
CA ALA A 534 -16.21 0.35 -27.63
C ALA A 534 -15.01 -0.04 -26.76
N SER A 535 -14.77 -1.34 -26.59
CA SER A 535 -13.64 -1.84 -25.80
C SER A 535 -12.30 -1.35 -26.34
N SER A 536 -12.17 -1.22 -27.67
CA SER A 536 -10.96 -0.73 -28.33
C SER A 536 -10.65 0.74 -28.08
N LYS A 537 -11.67 1.56 -27.73
CA LYS A 537 -11.47 2.95 -27.31
C LYS A 537 -10.93 3.01 -25.89
N SER A 538 -11.55 2.27 -24.97
CA SER A 538 -11.05 2.21 -23.60
C SER A 538 -9.65 1.58 -23.54
N ASP A 539 -9.33 0.62 -24.41
CA ASP A 539 -7.97 0.09 -24.58
C ASP A 539 -6.91 1.16 -24.92
N GLU A 540 -7.27 2.29 -25.54
CA GLU A 540 -6.33 3.39 -25.81
C GLU A 540 -5.78 4.03 -24.53
N TYR A 541 -6.57 3.97 -23.47
CA TYR A 541 -6.24 4.48 -22.13
C TYR A 541 -5.70 3.39 -21.22
N ALA A 542 -5.86 2.12 -21.60
CA ALA A 542 -5.27 1.00 -20.88
C ALA A 542 -3.75 1.04 -21.03
N SER A 543 -3.06 1.02 -19.89
CA SER A 543 -1.61 0.89 -19.84
C SER A 543 -1.25 -0.53 -19.46
N GLU A 544 -0.24 -1.06 -20.15
CA GLU A 544 0.36 -2.33 -19.76
C GLU A 544 0.90 -2.21 -18.35
N ASP A 545 0.81 -3.27 -17.57
CA ASP A 545 1.65 -3.37 -16.39
C ASP A 545 3.10 -3.64 -16.84
N PRO A 546 4.04 -2.67 -16.71
CA PRO A 546 5.40 -2.88 -17.17
C PRO A 546 6.16 -3.89 -16.29
N SER A 547 5.63 -4.25 -15.10
CA SER A 547 6.27 -5.16 -14.15
C SER A 547 5.28 -5.58 -13.05
N GLY A 548 4.91 -6.87 -12.93
CA GLY A 548 3.91 -7.33 -11.95
C GLY A 548 3.19 -8.62 -12.38
N VAL A 549 2.22 -9.14 -11.58
CA VAL A 549 1.38 -10.34 -11.88
C VAL A 549 0.66 -10.21 -13.23
N PHE A 550 0.45 -8.95 -13.64
CA PHE A 550 -0.21 -8.56 -14.87
C PHE A 550 0.77 -8.08 -15.94
N SER A 551 2.08 -8.40 -15.82
CA SER A 551 3.07 -8.03 -16.84
C SER A 551 2.66 -8.54 -18.22
N GLY A 552 2.76 -7.68 -19.24
CA GLY A 552 2.26 -7.97 -20.58
C GLY A 552 0.74 -7.93 -20.72
N LYS A 553 0.01 -7.67 -19.64
CA LYS A 553 -1.45 -7.61 -19.59
C LYS A 553 -1.92 -6.18 -19.37
N TYR A 554 -3.19 -6.01 -19.72
CA TYR A 554 -3.92 -4.76 -19.71
C TYR A 554 -5.21 -4.96 -18.93
N ALA A 555 -5.85 -3.86 -18.51
CA ALA A 555 -7.12 -3.93 -17.80
C ALA A 555 -8.15 -2.95 -18.33
N LEU A 556 -9.38 -3.44 -18.43
CA LEU A 556 -10.58 -2.63 -18.56
C LEU A 556 -11.43 -2.84 -17.32
N LEU A 557 -12.07 -1.78 -16.83
CA LEU A 557 -13.27 -1.94 -16.02
C LEU A 557 -14.49 -1.99 -16.93
N LEU A 558 -15.45 -2.84 -16.60
CA LEU A 558 -16.81 -2.80 -17.12
C LEU A 558 -17.71 -2.28 -15.98
N CYS A 559 -18.14 -1.03 -16.11
CA CYS A 559 -18.86 -0.32 -15.06
C CYS A 559 -20.34 -0.17 -15.42
N ARG A 560 -21.23 -0.23 -14.43
CA ARG A 560 -22.57 0.34 -14.56
C ARG A 560 -22.48 1.84 -14.43
N VAL A 561 -23.10 2.55 -15.37
CA VAL A 561 -23.07 4.01 -15.41
C VAL A 561 -24.50 4.52 -15.60
N LEU A 562 -24.95 5.39 -14.69
CA LEU A 562 -26.18 6.15 -14.81
C LEU A 562 -25.94 7.35 -15.71
N VAL A 563 -26.27 7.21 -16.99
CA VAL A 563 -26.06 8.28 -17.97
C VAL A 563 -27.10 9.40 -17.80
N GLY A 564 -28.33 9.05 -17.44
CA GLY A 564 -29.40 10.04 -17.24
C GLY A 564 -29.66 10.87 -18.50
N ASN A 565 -29.94 12.15 -18.33
CA ASN A 565 -30.14 13.07 -19.44
C ASN A 565 -28.79 13.59 -19.93
N ALA A 566 -28.30 13.04 -21.05
CA ALA A 566 -26.98 13.39 -21.56
C ALA A 566 -26.99 14.65 -22.43
N PHE A 567 -26.02 15.53 -22.22
CA PHE A 567 -25.73 16.61 -23.16
C PHE A 567 -25.03 16.03 -24.40
N TYR A 568 -25.74 15.99 -25.52
CA TYR A 568 -25.23 15.47 -26.79
C TYR A 568 -24.36 16.49 -27.52
N ILE A 569 -23.14 16.08 -27.88
CA ILE A 569 -22.24 16.89 -28.69
C ILE A 569 -21.36 16.02 -29.59
N THR A 570 -21.11 16.46 -30.82
CA THR A 570 -20.30 15.71 -31.81
C THR A 570 -18.86 16.21 -31.94
N GLU A 571 -18.56 17.36 -31.35
CA GLU A 571 -17.27 18.07 -31.45
C GLU A 571 -16.84 18.58 -30.08
N SER A 572 -15.54 18.84 -29.91
CA SER A 572 -15.04 19.41 -28.67
C SER A 572 -15.38 20.89 -28.61
N ASN A 573 -16.20 21.27 -27.65
CA ASN A 573 -16.49 22.67 -27.34
C ASN A 573 -16.69 22.83 -25.84
N ILE A 574 -15.57 22.99 -25.10
CA ILE A 574 -15.58 23.08 -23.63
C ILE A 574 -16.48 24.22 -23.12
N PRO A 575 -16.43 25.45 -23.67
CA PRO A 575 -17.35 26.51 -23.23
C PRO A 575 -18.83 26.12 -23.36
N GLN A 576 -19.21 25.50 -24.47
CA GLN A 576 -20.60 25.07 -24.68
C GLN A 576 -21.00 23.94 -23.71
N ILE A 577 -20.08 23.03 -23.42
CA ILE A 577 -20.30 21.96 -22.44
C ILE A 577 -20.46 22.59 -21.04
N ASP A 578 -19.57 23.49 -20.64
CA ASP A 578 -19.63 24.15 -19.34
C ASP A 578 -20.93 24.97 -19.19
N GLU A 579 -21.35 25.70 -20.23
CA GLU A 579 -22.64 26.40 -20.28
C GLU A 579 -23.82 25.45 -20.14
N ALA A 580 -23.80 24.31 -20.85
CA ALA A 580 -24.84 23.30 -20.75
C ALA A 580 -24.90 22.67 -19.35
N LEU A 581 -23.76 22.29 -18.77
CA LEU A 581 -23.68 21.69 -17.43
C LEU A 581 -24.09 22.70 -16.34
N ALA A 582 -23.81 23.99 -16.52
CA ALA A 582 -24.25 25.04 -15.61
C ALA A 582 -25.77 25.16 -15.51
N THR A 583 -26.53 24.72 -16.53
CA THR A 583 -28.01 24.68 -16.48
C THR A 583 -28.54 23.64 -15.47
N ARG A 584 -27.71 22.67 -15.07
CA ARG A 584 -28.09 21.51 -14.24
C ARG A 584 -29.21 20.65 -14.82
N GLN A 585 -29.44 20.73 -16.14
CA GLN A 585 -30.42 19.89 -16.84
C GLN A 585 -29.81 18.57 -17.34
N TYR A 586 -28.48 18.46 -17.32
CA TYR A 586 -27.76 17.31 -17.86
C TYR A 586 -26.98 16.60 -16.77
N ASP A 587 -27.03 15.28 -16.82
CA ASP A 587 -26.43 14.36 -15.86
C ASP A 587 -25.07 13.82 -16.33
N ALA A 588 -24.84 13.86 -17.64
CA ALA A 588 -23.63 13.38 -18.29
C ALA A 588 -23.37 14.14 -19.60
N VAL A 589 -22.19 13.98 -20.18
CA VAL A 589 -21.89 14.45 -21.55
C VAL A 589 -21.73 13.24 -22.46
N LEU A 590 -22.38 13.27 -23.62
CA LEU A 590 -22.25 12.27 -24.68
C LEU A 590 -21.49 12.87 -25.86
N GLY A 591 -20.20 12.53 -25.96
CA GLY A 591 -19.34 12.91 -27.08
C GLY A 591 -19.43 11.91 -28.22
N ASP A 592 -20.24 12.20 -29.25
CA ASP A 592 -20.47 11.29 -30.38
C ASP A 592 -19.59 11.63 -31.60
N ARG A 593 -18.29 11.33 -31.49
CA ARG A 593 -17.36 11.48 -32.63
C ARG A 593 -17.58 10.44 -33.71
N GLU A 594 -18.22 9.31 -33.37
CA GLU A 594 -18.63 8.30 -34.32
C GLU A 594 -19.63 8.85 -35.34
N ALA A 595 -20.62 9.63 -34.92
CA ALA A 595 -21.59 10.26 -35.83
C ALA A 595 -20.93 11.29 -36.78
N LYS A 596 -19.84 11.94 -36.34
CA LYS A 596 -19.19 13.02 -37.11
C LYS A 596 -18.08 12.53 -38.04
N ILE A 597 -17.17 11.71 -37.52
CA ILE A 597 -15.96 11.27 -38.23
C ILE A 597 -15.77 9.76 -38.20
N GLY A 598 -16.77 9.02 -37.70
CA GLY A 598 -16.75 7.56 -37.66
C GLY A 598 -15.78 6.98 -36.65
N THR A 599 -15.33 7.69 -35.61
CA THR A 599 -14.46 7.10 -34.57
C THR A 599 -15.26 6.42 -33.47
N PHE A 600 -15.41 7.10 -32.33
CA PHE A 600 -15.92 6.52 -31.10
C PHE A 600 -16.92 7.46 -30.43
N ARG A 601 -17.83 6.87 -29.67
CA ARG A 601 -18.71 7.59 -28.77
C ARG A 601 -18.23 7.40 -27.33
N GLU A 602 -18.05 8.51 -26.64
CA GLU A 602 -17.53 8.58 -25.28
C GLU A 602 -18.59 9.22 -24.38
N ILE A 603 -18.67 8.73 -23.14
CA ILE A 603 -19.61 9.22 -22.12
C ILE A 603 -18.78 9.72 -20.95
N VAL A 604 -19.09 10.93 -20.51
CA VAL A 604 -18.45 11.55 -19.35
C VAL A 604 -19.46 11.59 -18.21
N ALA A 605 -19.23 10.79 -17.18
CA ALA A 605 -19.95 10.88 -15.93
C ALA A 605 -19.35 11.98 -15.05
N LEU A 606 -20.21 12.73 -14.37
CA LEU A 606 -19.86 13.97 -13.65
C LEU A 606 -19.78 13.78 -12.14
N ASP A 607 -20.34 12.67 -11.63
CA ASP A 607 -20.40 12.31 -10.23
C ASP A 607 -20.02 10.84 -10.05
N GLN A 608 -19.16 10.55 -9.07
CA GLN A 608 -18.77 9.17 -8.72
C GLN A 608 -19.97 8.28 -8.38
N ALA A 609 -21.04 8.86 -7.82
CA ALA A 609 -22.23 8.11 -7.43
C ALA A 609 -23.01 7.60 -8.65
N GLN A 610 -22.73 8.10 -9.86
CA GLN A 610 -23.30 7.57 -11.11
C GLN A 610 -22.68 6.24 -11.53
N ILE A 611 -21.58 5.82 -10.89
CA ILE A 611 -20.73 4.75 -11.40
C ILE A 611 -20.60 3.62 -10.37
N TYR A 612 -20.80 2.39 -10.82
CA TYR A 612 -20.46 1.20 -10.07
C TYR A 612 -19.45 0.34 -10.87
N PRO A 613 -18.17 0.24 -10.44
CA PRO A 613 -17.15 -0.55 -11.14
C PRO A 613 -17.36 -2.04 -10.88
N GLU A 614 -18.17 -2.71 -11.69
CA GLU A 614 -18.60 -4.07 -11.35
C GLU A 614 -17.63 -5.17 -11.77
N TYR A 615 -16.90 -5.01 -12.86
CA TYR A 615 -15.95 -6.02 -13.31
C TYR A 615 -14.61 -5.41 -13.70
N VAL A 616 -13.53 -6.06 -13.28
CA VAL A 616 -12.17 -5.85 -13.81
C VAL A 616 -11.85 -6.97 -14.79
N VAL A 617 -11.64 -6.62 -16.04
CA VAL A 617 -11.31 -7.53 -17.15
C VAL A 617 -9.83 -7.38 -17.49
N ILE A 618 -9.06 -8.40 -17.16
CA ILE A 618 -7.64 -8.51 -17.48
C ILE A 618 -7.50 -9.23 -18.83
N TYR A 619 -6.73 -8.64 -19.75
CA TYR A 619 -6.58 -9.15 -21.11
C TYR A 619 -5.18 -8.94 -21.68
N ASN A 620 -4.85 -9.69 -22.72
CA ASN A 620 -3.68 -9.49 -23.56
C ASN A 620 -4.10 -8.90 -24.91
N ARG A 621 -3.23 -8.12 -25.53
CA ARG A 621 -3.40 -7.66 -26.91
C ARG A 621 -2.87 -8.72 -27.88
N SER A 622 -3.67 -9.11 -28.86
CA SER A 622 -3.24 -9.96 -29.99
C SER A 622 -3.06 -9.08 -31.24
N TYR A 623 -1.92 -9.16 -31.92
CA TYR A 623 -1.49 -8.22 -32.98
C TYR A 623 -1.46 -8.77 -34.41
#